data_AF-A0A370LDB6-F1
#
_entry.id   AF-A0A370LDB6-F1
#
_cell.length_a   1.000
_cell.length_b   1.000
_cell.length_c   1.000
_cell.angle_alpha   90.00
_cell.angle_beta   90.00
_cell.angle_gamma   90.00
#
_symmetry.space_group_name_H-M   'P 1'
#
loop_
_entity.id
_entity.type
_entity.pdbx_description
1 polymer ?
#
loop_
_entity_poly.entity_id
_entity_poly.type
_entity_poly.pdbx_seq_one_letter_code
_entity_poly.pdbx_strand_id
1 'polypeptide(L)'
;MENEPKDMIVLGTIKSGAKDFDKIRRIAKLEPEELNKILEKLEERGLIKVEEKKGWLGKKIQIKTTEKGDNEIEHRIHELEANWGEMVALYKAGNKDKLNDYMDNNRSILPMMMFFGIMDIMMFSMMFSMIGAQMNDYVPADQIPEGTDTGGESDFSGDGDGGGFDFDIGF
;
A
#
# COMPACT_ATOMS: atom_id res chain seq x y z
N MET A 1 -11.55 -2.53 -15.59
CA MET A 1 -10.98 -1.37 -14.89
C MET A 1 -9.49 -1.60 -14.76
N GLU A 2 -8.68 -1.06 -15.67
CA GLU A 2 -7.22 -1.23 -15.69
C GLU A 2 -6.55 0.06 -15.19
N ASN A 3 -6.64 0.29 -13.87
CA ASN A 3 -5.75 1.24 -13.22
C ASN A 3 -4.63 0.42 -12.59
N GLU A 4 -3.41 0.60 -13.08
CA GLU A 4 -2.25 -0.03 -12.47
C GLU A 4 -2.14 0.41 -11.00
N PRO A 5 -1.69 -0.45 -10.07
CA PRO A 5 -1.59 -0.10 -8.65
C PRO A 5 -0.87 1.23 -8.39
N LYS A 6 0.16 1.51 -9.18
CA LYS A 6 0.96 2.75 -9.09
C LYS A 6 0.16 4.00 -9.46
N ASP A 7 -0.73 3.93 -10.45
CA ASP A 7 -1.59 5.06 -10.83
C ASP A 7 -2.50 5.48 -9.67
N MET A 8 -3.08 4.48 -8.99
CA MET A 8 -3.96 4.73 -7.85
C MET A 8 -3.19 5.26 -6.63
N ILE A 9 -1.96 4.77 -6.41
CA ILE A 9 -1.07 5.28 -5.35
C ILE A 9 -0.72 6.76 -5.62
N VAL A 10 -0.38 7.12 -6.86
CA VAL A 10 -0.11 8.52 -7.23
C VAL A 10 -1.35 9.39 -7.06
N LEU A 11 -2.51 8.94 -7.52
CA LEU A 11 -3.76 9.68 -7.37
C LEU A 11 -4.11 9.88 -5.88
N GLY A 12 -3.98 8.83 -5.06
CA GLY A 12 -4.17 8.89 -3.61
C GLY A 12 -3.17 9.82 -2.90
N THR A 13 -1.91 9.81 -3.34
CA THR A 13 -0.86 10.73 -2.85
C THR A 13 -1.22 12.20 -3.12
N ILE A 14 -1.84 12.49 -4.26
CA ILE A 14 -2.30 13.84 -4.59
C ILE A 14 -3.50 14.22 -3.71
N LYS A 15 -4.48 13.31 -3.56
CA LYS A 15 -5.66 13.51 -2.68
C LYS A 15 -5.25 13.80 -1.23
N SER A 16 -4.22 13.11 -0.72
CA SER A 16 -3.70 13.34 0.65
C SER A 16 -2.92 14.65 0.83
N GLY A 17 -2.75 15.43 -0.25
CA GLY A 17 -2.23 16.80 -0.19
C GLY A 17 -0.80 16.99 -0.70
N ALA A 18 -0.23 16.01 -1.40
CA ALA A 18 0.97 16.23 -2.18
C ALA A 18 0.62 17.02 -3.46
N LYS A 19 1.06 18.28 -3.54
CA LYS A 19 0.63 19.22 -4.59
C LYS A 19 1.70 19.52 -5.62
N ASP A 20 2.92 19.03 -5.45
CA ASP A 20 4.02 19.27 -6.39
C ASP A 20 4.71 17.96 -6.75
N PHE A 21 5.36 17.98 -7.91
CA PHE A 21 5.98 16.80 -8.51
C PHE A 21 6.99 16.13 -7.58
N ASP A 22 7.88 16.90 -6.96
CA ASP A 22 8.94 16.35 -6.10
C ASP A 22 8.39 15.70 -4.84
N LYS A 23 7.31 16.24 -4.26
CA LYS A 23 6.66 15.62 -3.10
C LYS A 23 5.93 14.35 -3.50
N ILE A 24 5.21 14.36 -4.62
CA ILE A 24 4.51 13.16 -5.13
C ILE A 24 5.53 12.06 -5.42
N ARG A 25 6.62 12.37 -6.14
CA ARG A 25 7.70 11.44 -6.47
C ARG A 25 8.28 10.76 -5.24
N ARG A 26 8.60 11.54 -4.20
CA ARG A 26 9.19 11.04 -2.96
C ARG A 26 8.25 10.13 -2.19
N ILE A 27 6.97 10.47 -2.10
CA ILE A 27 5.98 9.66 -1.37
C ILE A 27 5.67 8.38 -2.15
N ALA A 28 5.46 8.48 -3.46
CA ALA A 28 5.14 7.34 -4.31
C ALA A 28 6.36 6.45 -4.63
N LYS A 29 7.58 6.87 -4.25
CA LYS A 29 8.85 6.18 -4.52
C LYS A 29 9.03 5.82 -6.00
N LEU A 30 8.77 6.78 -6.88
CA LEU A 30 8.86 6.59 -8.33
C LEU A 30 10.04 7.36 -8.93
N GLU A 31 10.55 6.87 -10.05
CA GLU A 31 11.48 7.64 -10.87
C GLU A 31 10.75 8.79 -11.59
N PRO A 32 11.44 9.90 -11.92
CA PRO A 32 10.82 11.07 -12.55
C PRO A 32 10.05 10.73 -13.85
N GLU A 33 10.63 9.92 -14.72
CA GLU A 33 10.03 9.55 -16.01
C GLU A 33 8.77 8.70 -15.82
N GLU A 34 8.76 7.83 -14.81
CA GLU A 34 7.60 7.01 -14.47
C GLU A 34 6.47 7.87 -13.91
N LEU A 35 6.79 8.77 -12.98
CA LEU A 35 5.79 9.68 -12.43
C LEU A 35 5.18 10.58 -13.52
N ASN A 36 5.99 11.11 -14.45
CA ASN A 36 5.49 11.93 -15.54
C ASN A 36 4.44 11.18 -16.38
N LYS A 37 4.73 9.94 -16.79
CA LYS A 37 3.78 9.12 -17.57
C LYS A 37 2.48 8.87 -16.82
N ILE A 38 2.55 8.62 -15.51
CA ILE A 38 1.36 8.42 -14.69
C ILE A 38 0.55 9.72 -14.58
N LEU A 39 1.20 10.86 -14.33
CA LEU A 39 0.53 12.15 -14.25
C LEU A 39 -0.15 12.53 -15.57
N GLU A 40 0.52 12.33 -16.71
CA GLU A 40 -0.06 12.52 -18.05
C GLU A 40 -1.32 11.67 -18.22
N LYS A 41 -1.24 10.35 -17.92
CA LYS A 41 -2.39 9.44 -17.99
C LYS A 41 -3.54 9.87 -17.07
N LEU A 42 -3.25 10.30 -15.84
CA LEU A 42 -4.27 10.75 -14.89
C LEU A 42 -4.93 12.05 -15.34
N GLU A 43 -4.17 12.96 -15.96
CA GLU A 43 -4.68 14.22 -16.50
C GLU A 43 -5.55 13.99 -17.76
N GLU A 44 -5.09 13.16 -18.70
CA GLU A 44 -5.85 12.76 -19.90
C GLU A 44 -7.20 12.14 -19.54
N ARG A 45 -7.24 11.39 -18.44
CA ARG A 45 -8.48 10.77 -17.92
C ARG A 45 -9.35 11.75 -17.13
N GLY A 46 -8.88 12.96 -16.90
CA GLY A 46 -9.56 14.00 -16.13
C GLY A 46 -9.65 13.70 -14.64
N LEU A 47 -8.74 12.89 -14.10
CA LEU A 47 -8.69 12.53 -12.67
C LEU A 47 -7.88 13.56 -11.86
N ILE A 48 -6.94 14.23 -12.50
CA ILE A 48 -6.17 15.32 -11.94
C ILE A 48 -6.23 16.56 -12.84
N LYS A 49 -5.77 17.68 -12.31
CA LYS A 49 -5.54 18.92 -13.05
C LYS A 49 -4.27 19.61 -12.57
N VAL A 50 -3.59 20.25 -13.51
CA VAL A 50 -2.44 21.11 -13.24
C VAL A 50 -2.89 22.58 -13.18
N GLU A 51 -2.63 23.24 -12.06
CA GLU A 51 -2.94 24.65 -11.83
C GLU A 51 -1.65 25.46 -11.68
N GLU A 52 -1.49 26.51 -12.47
CA GLU A 52 -0.43 27.51 -12.26
C GLU A 52 -0.91 28.58 -11.28
N LYS A 53 -0.20 28.78 -10.17
CA LYS A 53 -0.51 29.81 -9.16
C LYS A 53 0.63 30.79 -9.00
N LYS A 54 0.31 32.01 -8.60
CA LYS A 54 1.33 32.99 -8.19
C LYS A 54 1.79 32.68 -6.76
N GLY A 55 3.05 32.26 -6.63
CA GLY A 55 3.76 32.14 -5.36
C GLY A 55 4.60 33.38 -5.05
N TRP A 56 5.14 33.43 -3.83
CA TRP A 56 6.02 34.49 -3.35
C TRP A 56 7.31 34.69 -4.15
N LEU A 57 7.81 33.65 -4.82
CA LEU A 57 9.02 33.65 -5.66
C LEU A 57 8.73 33.56 -7.17
N GLY A 58 7.47 33.71 -7.59
CA GLY A 58 7.07 33.57 -8.99
C GLY A 58 5.97 32.52 -9.19
N LYS A 59 5.88 31.95 -10.39
CA LYS A 59 4.85 30.95 -10.74
C LYS A 59 5.13 29.62 -10.02
N LYS A 60 4.10 29.01 -9.43
CA LYS A 60 4.14 27.71 -8.76
C LYS A 60 3.10 26.79 -9.39
N ILE A 61 3.56 25.68 -9.92
CA ILE A 61 2.70 24.61 -10.45
C ILE A 61 2.15 23.80 -9.27
N GLN A 62 0.84 23.56 -9.26
CA GLN A 62 0.18 22.67 -8.32
C GLN A 62 -0.62 21.60 -9.05
N ILE A 63 -0.50 20.37 -8.59
CA ILE A 63 -1.29 19.23 -9.06
C ILE A 63 -2.40 18.99 -8.02
N LYS A 64 -3.62 18.75 -8.48
CA LYS A 64 -4.78 18.45 -7.64
C LYS A 64 -5.65 17.38 -8.27
N THR A 65 -6.38 16.65 -7.44
CA THR A 65 -7.47 15.80 -7.90
C THR A 65 -8.64 16.64 -8.42
N THR A 66 -9.41 16.04 -9.32
CA THR A 66 -10.75 16.50 -9.70
C THR A 66 -11.79 15.75 -8.87
N GLU A 67 -13.05 16.19 -8.91
CA GLU A 67 -14.17 15.44 -8.30
C GLU A 67 -14.27 14.01 -8.86
N LYS A 68 -14.02 13.84 -10.15
CA LYS A 68 -13.95 12.51 -10.79
C LYS A 68 -12.81 11.68 -10.20
N GLY A 69 -11.63 12.27 -10.00
CA GLY A 69 -10.50 11.60 -9.37
C GLY A 69 -10.77 11.22 -7.92
N ASP A 70 -11.43 12.09 -7.16
CA ASP A 70 -11.80 11.81 -5.77
C ASP A 70 -12.80 10.65 -5.65
N ASN A 71 -13.80 10.62 -6.54
CA ASN A 71 -14.78 9.53 -6.63
C ASN A 71 -14.13 8.20 -7.07
N GLU A 72 -13.19 8.23 -8.02
CA GLU A 72 -12.45 7.04 -8.45
C GLU A 72 -11.65 6.43 -7.28
N ILE A 73 -11.00 7.27 -6.46
CA ILE A 73 -10.31 6.81 -5.26
C ILE A 73 -11.28 6.17 -4.27
N GLU A 74 -12.42 6.80 -4.00
CA GLU A 74 -13.41 6.27 -3.05
C GLU A 74 -13.98 4.93 -3.50
N HIS A 75 -14.31 4.80 -4.79
CA HIS A 75 -14.71 3.53 -5.37
C HIS A 75 -13.63 2.45 -5.18
N ARG A 76 -12.36 2.81 -5.46
CA ARG A 76 -11.24 1.89 -5.29
C ARG A 76 -11.02 1.48 -3.84
N ILE A 77 -11.16 2.40 -2.89
CA ILE A 77 -11.04 2.10 -1.46
C ILE A 77 -12.12 1.11 -1.04
N HIS A 78 -13.38 1.30 -1.46
CA HIS A 78 -14.45 0.36 -1.15
C HIS A 78 -14.20 -1.05 -1.73
N GLU A 79 -13.68 -1.16 -2.96
CA GLU A 79 -13.27 -2.45 -3.53
C GLU A 79 -12.18 -3.13 -2.68
N LEU A 80 -11.18 -2.35 -2.25
CA LEU A 80 -10.09 -2.86 -1.41
C LEU A 80 -10.59 -3.28 -0.03
N GLU A 81 -11.50 -2.54 0.60
CA GLU A 81 -12.12 -2.93 1.88
C GLU A 81 -12.91 -4.23 1.77
N ALA A 82 -13.67 -4.41 0.69
CA ALA A 82 -14.38 -5.66 0.42
C ALA A 82 -13.42 -6.83 0.26
N ASN A 83 -12.36 -6.64 -0.55
CA ASN A 83 -11.34 -7.66 -0.77
C ASN A 83 -10.58 -8.02 0.52
N TRP A 84 -10.34 -7.04 1.40
CA TRP A 84 -9.74 -7.27 2.72
C TRP A 84 -10.67 -8.06 3.64
N GLY A 85 -11.97 -7.74 3.63
CA GLY A 85 -12.99 -8.49 4.36
C GLY A 85 -13.04 -9.97 3.98
N GLU A 86 -12.95 -10.29 2.68
CA GLU A 86 -12.88 -11.67 2.21
C GLU A 86 -11.62 -12.40 2.70
N MET A 87 -10.47 -11.73 2.65
CA MET A 87 -9.20 -12.28 3.16
C MET A 87 -9.26 -12.58 4.66
N VAL A 88 -9.82 -11.65 5.46
CA VAL A 88 -10.04 -11.84 6.89
C VAL A 88 -10.99 -13.01 7.16
N ALA A 89 -12.02 -13.20 6.35
CA ALA A 89 -12.95 -14.31 6.49
C ALA A 89 -12.27 -15.66 6.20
N LEU A 90 -11.46 -15.75 5.14
CA LEU A 90 -10.67 -16.94 4.81
C LEU A 90 -9.67 -17.28 5.91
N TYR A 91 -9.00 -16.26 6.46
CA TYR A 91 -8.10 -16.41 7.61
C TYR A 91 -8.83 -16.96 8.84
N LYS A 92 -9.95 -16.35 9.24
CA LYS A 92 -10.76 -16.81 10.39
C LYS A 92 -11.31 -18.22 10.21
N ALA A 93 -11.57 -18.63 8.97
CA ALA A 93 -12.04 -19.98 8.65
C ALA A 93 -10.94 -21.06 8.76
N GLY A 94 -9.68 -20.68 8.95
CA GLY A 94 -8.58 -21.65 9.06
C GLY A 94 -8.12 -22.24 7.71
N ASN A 95 -8.69 -21.79 6.58
CA ASN A 95 -8.47 -22.42 5.29
C ASN A 95 -7.23 -21.80 4.60
N LYS A 96 -6.06 -22.33 4.95
CA LYS A 96 -4.75 -21.84 4.49
C LYS A 96 -4.61 -21.89 2.97
N ASP A 97 -5.04 -22.97 2.32
CA ASP A 97 -4.91 -23.13 0.87
C ASP A 97 -5.70 -22.06 0.12
N LYS A 98 -6.96 -21.85 0.51
CA LYS A 98 -7.79 -20.79 -0.10
C LYS A 98 -7.27 -19.40 0.20
N LEU A 99 -6.76 -19.16 1.40
CA LEU A 99 -6.14 -17.88 1.75
C LEU A 99 -4.90 -17.63 0.90
N ASN A 100 -4.06 -18.64 0.71
CA ASN A 100 -2.87 -18.56 -0.13
C ASN A 100 -3.24 -18.27 -1.59
N ASP A 101 -4.16 -19.05 -2.16
CA ASP A 101 -4.67 -18.85 -3.53
C ASP A 101 -5.25 -17.44 -3.71
N TYR A 102 -6.03 -16.97 -2.73
CA TYR A 102 -6.61 -15.63 -2.78
C TYR A 102 -5.53 -14.55 -2.77
N MET A 103 -4.51 -14.66 -1.92
CA MET A 103 -3.42 -13.69 -1.86
C MET A 103 -2.54 -13.71 -3.11
N ASP A 104 -2.23 -14.88 -3.66
CA ASP A 104 -1.46 -15.02 -4.89
C ASP A 104 -2.18 -14.36 -6.09
N ASN A 105 -3.48 -14.64 -6.25
CA ASN A 105 -4.29 -14.07 -7.32
C ASN A 105 -4.51 -12.56 -7.19
N ASN A 106 -4.40 -12.04 -5.97
CA ASN A 106 -4.64 -10.64 -5.66
C ASN A 106 -3.38 -9.87 -5.25
N ARG A 107 -2.17 -10.39 -5.50
CA ARG A 107 -0.92 -9.80 -5.00
C ARG A 107 -0.78 -8.30 -5.25
N SER A 108 -1.24 -7.82 -6.41
CA SER A 108 -1.17 -6.40 -6.79
C SER A 108 -2.02 -5.47 -5.91
N ILE A 109 -3.02 -5.99 -5.20
CA ILE A 109 -3.90 -5.21 -4.32
C ILE A 109 -3.31 -4.99 -2.92
N LEU A 110 -2.36 -5.84 -2.51
CA LEU A 110 -1.77 -5.79 -1.17
C LEU A 110 -1.01 -4.46 -0.93
N PRO A 111 -0.12 -4.01 -1.85
CA PRO A 111 0.48 -2.68 -1.75
C PRO A 111 -0.53 -1.55 -1.63
N MET A 112 -1.66 -1.64 -2.35
CA MET A 112 -2.69 -0.61 -2.31
C MET A 112 -3.41 -0.59 -0.97
N MET A 113 -3.78 -1.75 -0.42
CA MET A 113 -4.42 -1.83 0.90
C MET A 113 -3.55 -1.23 2.00
N MET A 114 -2.24 -1.50 1.97
CA MET A 114 -1.29 -0.90 2.91
C MET A 114 -1.16 0.61 2.70
N PHE A 115 -1.02 1.07 1.45
CA PHE A 115 -0.90 2.49 1.13
C PHE A 115 -2.12 3.31 1.59
N PHE A 116 -3.33 2.77 1.42
CA PHE A 116 -4.57 3.41 1.85
C PHE A 116 -4.90 3.15 3.33
N GLY A 117 -4.10 2.37 4.05
CA GLY A 117 -4.31 2.07 5.48
C GLY A 117 -5.49 1.15 5.78
N ILE A 118 -5.96 0.37 4.80
CA ILE A 118 -7.03 -0.62 4.95
C ILE A 118 -6.50 -1.85 5.70
N MET A 119 -5.24 -2.19 5.46
CA MET A 119 -4.53 -3.31 6.04
C MET A 119 -3.35 -2.81 6.86
N ASP A 120 -3.28 -3.21 8.13
CA ASP A 120 -2.12 -2.99 8.99
C ASP A 120 -1.10 -4.12 8.80
N ILE A 121 0.18 -3.74 8.75
CA ILE A 121 1.32 -4.64 8.61
C ILE A 121 1.34 -5.71 9.71
N MET A 122 1.01 -5.38 10.95
CA MET A 122 0.97 -6.36 12.05
C MET A 122 -0.09 -7.44 11.80
N MET A 123 -1.28 -7.02 11.32
CA MET A 123 -2.34 -7.97 10.98
C MET A 123 -1.95 -8.86 9.80
N PHE A 124 -1.31 -8.26 8.79
CA PHE A 124 -0.82 -8.99 7.64
C PHE A 124 0.27 -10.01 8.02
N SER A 125 1.24 -9.63 8.87
CA SER A 125 2.26 -10.54 9.39
C SER A 125 1.68 -11.73 10.14
N MET A 126 0.60 -11.54 10.90
CA MET A 126 -0.11 -12.65 11.55
C MET A 126 -0.77 -13.62 10.55
N MET A 127 -1.36 -13.10 9.47
CA MET A 127 -1.90 -13.93 8.40
C MET A 127 -0.81 -14.75 7.69
N PHE A 128 0.34 -14.12 7.45
CA PHE A 128 1.52 -14.72 6.82
C PHE A 128 2.15 -15.83 7.65
N SER A 129 2.34 -15.58 8.95
CA SER A 129 2.79 -16.59 9.90
C SER A 129 1.91 -17.85 9.87
N MET A 130 0.59 -17.67 9.74
CA MET A 130 -0.34 -18.80 9.70
C MET A 130 -0.24 -19.65 8.43
N ILE A 131 0.00 -19.03 7.27
CA ILE A 131 0.16 -19.76 6.00
C ILE A 131 1.59 -20.23 5.75
N GLY A 132 2.55 -19.84 6.60
CA GLY A 132 3.95 -20.23 6.49
C GLY A 132 4.71 -19.50 5.36
N ALA A 133 4.23 -18.33 4.95
CA ALA A 133 4.86 -17.49 3.93
C ALA A 133 5.64 -16.33 4.57
N GLN A 134 6.61 -15.74 3.86
CA GLN A 134 7.31 -14.54 4.30
C GLN A 134 6.67 -13.29 3.68
N MET A 135 6.64 -12.18 4.42
CA MET A 135 6.03 -10.92 3.95
C MET A 135 6.69 -10.43 2.64
N ASN A 136 8.01 -10.64 2.53
CA ASN A 136 8.87 -10.27 1.40
C ASN A 136 8.45 -10.95 0.09
N ASP A 137 7.76 -12.10 0.18
CA ASP A 137 7.30 -12.84 -0.98
C ASP A 137 6.16 -12.11 -1.71
N TYR A 138 5.49 -11.16 -1.03
CA TYR A 138 4.30 -10.48 -1.54
C TYR A 138 4.45 -8.96 -1.57
N VAL A 139 5.22 -8.41 -0.64
CA VAL A 139 5.46 -6.97 -0.49
C VAL A 139 6.92 -6.64 -0.82
N PRO A 140 7.17 -5.74 -1.79
CA PRO A 140 8.52 -5.25 -2.07
C PRO A 140 9.17 -4.63 -0.83
N ALA A 141 10.45 -4.91 -0.59
CA ALA A 141 11.17 -4.45 0.61
C ALA A 141 11.19 -2.93 0.76
N ASP A 142 11.19 -2.19 -0.35
CA ASP A 142 11.11 -0.73 -0.36
C ASP A 142 9.74 -0.17 0.04
N GLN A 143 8.69 -0.99 0.09
CA GLN A 143 7.35 -0.61 0.53
C GLN A 143 7.09 -0.94 2.00
N ILE A 144 7.97 -1.71 2.62
CA ILE A 144 7.92 -2.03 4.05
C ILE A 144 8.47 -0.85 4.83
N PRO A 145 7.74 -0.30 5.83
CA PRO A 145 8.25 0.74 6.72
C PRO A 145 9.50 0.28 7.48
N GLU A 146 10.49 1.16 7.57
CA GLU A 146 11.71 0.94 8.35
C GLU A 146 11.38 0.59 9.82
N GLY A 147 11.97 -0.49 10.33
CA GLY A 147 11.72 -0.99 11.69
C GLY A 147 10.57 -2.00 11.80
N THR A 148 9.94 -2.39 10.69
CA THR A 148 9.03 -3.55 10.66
C THR A 148 9.85 -4.83 10.80
N ASP A 149 9.54 -5.63 11.82
CA ASP A 149 10.19 -6.92 12.04
C ASP A 149 9.64 -7.94 11.01
N THR A 150 10.26 -8.00 9.83
CA THR A 150 9.81 -8.82 8.70
C THR A 150 10.26 -10.27 8.78
N GLY A 151 10.83 -10.70 9.92
CA GLY A 151 11.29 -12.07 10.12
C GLY A 151 12.42 -12.48 9.17
N GLY A 152 13.25 -11.52 8.73
CA GLY A 152 14.42 -11.77 7.90
C GLY A 152 15.69 -11.69 8.74
N GLU A 153 16.44 -12.79 8.77
CA GLU A 153 17.71 -13.02 9.48
C GLU A 153 17.60 -13.35 10.98
N SER A 154 17.24 -14.61 11.28
CA SER A 154 18.00 -15.32 12.30
C SER A 154 18.96 -16.26 11.60
N ASP A 155 20.23 -15.86 11.49
CA ASP A 155 21.32 -16.82 11.58
C ASP A 155 21.05 -17.63 12.85
N PHE A 156 20.54 -18.85 12.69
CA PHE A 156 20.47 -19.82 13.78
C PHE A 156 21.89 -20.35 14.03
N SER A 157 22.79 -19.47 14.47
CA SER A 157 23.95 -19.85 15.24
C SER A 157 23.46 -20.09 16.66
N GLY A 158 23.10 -21.35 16.91
CA GLY A 158 22.61 -21.79 18.21
C GLY A 158 23.60 -21.48 19.33
N ASP A 159 23.09 -20.91 20.41
CA ASP A 159 23.44 -21.26 21.78
C ASP A 159 22.45 -20.59 22.76
N GLY A 160 22.12 -21.26 23.86
CA GLY A 160 21.65 -20.58 25.08
C GLY A 160 20.15 -20.47 25.35
N ASP A 161 19.54 -21.60 25.72
CA ASP A 161 18.78 -21.81 26.97
C ASP A 161 17.83 -20.71 27.53
N GLY A 162 16.56 -21.09 27.69
CA GLY A 162 15.75 -20.76 28.87
C GLY A 162 14.94 -19.45 28.90
N GLY A 163 13.62 -19.55 28.74
CA GLY A 163 12.71 -18.51 29.20
C GLY A 163 11.29 -18.62 28.63
N GLY A 164 10.38 -19.28 29.35
CA GLY A 164 8.96 -19.32 29.03
C GLY A 164 8.34 -17.93 29.10
N PHE A 165 7.61 -17.54 28.05
CA PHE A 165 6.79 -16.34 28.03
C PHE A 165 5.33 -16.72 28.29
N ASP A 166 4.88 -16.50 29.51
CA ASP A 166 3.45 -16.42 29.84
C ASP A 166 2.94 -15.05 29.35
N PHE A 167 2.18 -15.04 28.26
CA PHE A 167 1.45 -13.85 27.81
C PHE A 167 0.03 -13.86 28.38
N ASP A 168 -0.19 -13.07 29.43
CA ASP A 168 -1.51 -12.68 29.90
C ASP A 168 -2.11 -11.67 28.91
N ILE A 169 -3.22 -12.06 28.27
CA ILE A 169 -4.04 -11.19 27.42
C ILE A 169 -5.19 -10.66 28.29
N GLY A 170 -5.08 -9.42 28.74
CA GLY A 170 -6.15 -8.69 29.44
C GLY A 170 -6.86 -7.72 28.51
N PHE A 171 -8.20 -7.81 28.52
CA PHE A 171 -9.18 -7.01 27.77
C PHE A 171 -9.12 -5.50 28.05
#